data_AF-A0AB35BGZ7-F1
#
_entry.id   AF-A0AB35BGZ7-F1
#
_cell.length_a   1.000
_cell.length_b   1.000
_cell.length_c   1.000
_cell.angle_alpha   90.00
_cell.angle_beta   90.00
_cell.angle_gamma   90.00
#
_symmetry.space_group_name_H-M   'P 1'
#
loop_
_entity.id
_entity.type
_entity.pdbx_description
1 polymer ?
#
loop_
_entity_poly.entity_id
_entity_poly.type
_entity_poly.pdbx_seq_one_letter_code
_entity_poly.pdbx_strand_id
1 'polypeptide(L)'
;MLDLSAAKPMLLLNSAIPGFQDLLSSETAKLERRRTRELLGSQIARYTLATLFRAAAVEITSEDDEPVPPSDPLFRQVCEAVADAIPHFASVDELYRRLHDSHGKRAESADLWTHIDVAIDALADVPNTLAMVTEEIRRG
;
A
#
# COMPACT_ATOMS: atom_id res chain seq x y z
N MET A 1 -14.36 5.65 -3.90
CA MET A 1 -14.55 4.25 -4.26
C MET A 1 -13.29 3.82 -5.00
N LEU A 2 -12.42 3.07 -4.33
CA LEU A 2 -11.21 2.50 -4.95
C LEU A 2 -11.63 1.17 -5.57
N ASP A 3 -11.44 1.05 -6.88
CA ASP A 3 -11.62 -0.20 -7.61
C ASP A 3 -10.27 -0.91 -7.69
N LEU A 4 -10.18 -2.11 -7.13
CA LEU A 4 -8.98 -2.96 -7.09
C LEU A 4 -8.98 -3.99 -8.23
N SER A 5 -10.01 -4.00 -9.10
CA SER A 5 -10.14 -4.98 -10.17
C SER A 5 -9.36 -4.57 -11.43
N ALA A 6 -8.05 -4.82 -11.44
CA ALA A 6 -7.19 -4.91 -12.64
C ALA A 6 -7.18 -3.72 -13.64
N ALA A 7 -7.82 -2.58 -13.35
CA ALA A 7 -7.70 -1.36 -14.13
C ALA A 7 -6.74 -0.40 -13.43
N LYS A 8 -5.83 0.21 -14.20
CA LYS A 8 -4.87 1.23 -13.74
C LYS A 8 -5.58 2.20 -12.79
N PRO A 9 -5.16 2.35 -11.52
CA PRO A 9 -5.94 3.11 -10.53
C PRO A 9 -6.10 4.56 -10.99
N MET A 10 -7.33 4.96 -11.30
CA MET A 10 -7.66 6.35 -11.61
C MET A 10 -7.86 7.13 -10.30
N LEU A 11 -6.90 7.99 -9.96
CA LEU A 11 -7.08 8.98 -8.91
C LEU A 11 -7.92 10.15 -9.41
N LEU A 12 -9.12 10.29 -8.87
CA LEU A 12 -9.91 11.51 -8.94
C LEU A 12 -9.42 12.47 -7.84
N LEU A 13 -8.64 13.49 -8.24
CA LEU A 13 -8.11 14.49 -7.31
C LEU A 13 -9.23 15.37 -6.76
N ASN A 14 -9.44 15.31 -5.44
CA ASN A 14 -10.39 16.18 -4.75
C ASN A 14 -9.73 17.52 -4.45
N SER A 15 -10.33 18.62 -4.94
CA SER A 15 -9.87 19.99 -4.68
C SER A 15 -9.92 20.38 -3.21
N ALA A 16 -10.66 19.65 -2.37
CA ALA A 16 -10.74 19.90 -0.93
C ALA A 16 -9.47 19.52 -0.15
N ILE A 17 -8.48 18.89 -0.80
CA ILE A 17 -7.21 18.54 -0.15
C ILE A 17 -6.22 19.72 -0.33
N PRO A 18 -5.75 20.35 0.76
CA PRO A 18 -4.82 21.47 0.70
C PRO A 18 -3.57 21.14 -0.15
N GLY A 19 -3.16 22.07 -1.03
CA GLY A 19 -1.99 21.94 -1.92
C GLY A 19 -2.26 21.26 -3.27
N PHE A 20 -3.34 20.49 -3.43
CA PHE A 20 -3.71 19.90 -4.73
C PHE A 20 -4.24 20.94 -5.73
N GLN A 21 -4.92 21.97 -5.23
CA GLN A 21 -5.45 23.04 -6.07
C GLN A 21 -4.33 23.92 -6.62
N ASP A 22 -3.27 24.13 -5.84
CA ASP A 22 -2.05 24.84 -6.25
C ASP A 22 -1.26 24.06 -7.32
N LEU A 23 -1.35 22.73 -7.30
CA LEU A 23 -0.77 21.86 -8.34
C LEU A 23 -1.55 21.89 -9.66
N LEU A 24 -2.88 22.02 -9.58
CA LEU A 24 -3.74 22.20 -10.75
C LEU A 24 -3.55 23.58 -11.39
N SER A 25 -3.29 24.60 -10.56
CA SER A 25 -3.11 26.00 -10.99
C SER A 25 -1.67 26.39 -11.31
N SER A 26 -0.66 25.64 -10.86
CA SER A 26 0.78 25.90 -11.11
C SER A 26 1.09 26.08 -12.59
N GLU A 27 1.54 27.25 -13.03
CA GLU A 27 1.89 27.56 -14.43
C GLU A 27 3.12 26.80 -14.98
N THR A 28 3.70 25.84 -14.24
CA THR A 28 4.85 25.08 -14.74
C THR A 28 4.48 24.04 -15.82
N ALA A 29 5.49 23.71 -16.65
CA ALA A 29 5.37 22.87 -17.84
C ALA A 29 4.59 21.57 -17.56
N LYS A 30 3.74 21.15 -18.52
CA LYS A 30 2.85 19.97 -18.42
C LYS A 30 3.51 18.71 -17.85
N LEU A 31 4.82 18.56 -18.02
CA LEU A 31 5.62 17.44 -17.51
C LEU A 31 5.77 17.45 -15.98
N GLU A 32 5.99 18.60 -15.34
CA GLU A 32 6.10 18.69 -13.88
C GLU A 32 4.78 18.34 -13.19
N ARG A 33 3.67 18.88 -13.71
CA ARG A 33 2.32 18.53 -13.21
C ARG A 33 2.02 17.04 -13.34
N ARG A 34 2.54 16.37 -14.36
CA ARG A 34 2.40 14.93 -14.52
C ARG A 34 3.21 14.19 -13.45
N ARG A 35 4.51 14.48 -13.30
CA ARG A 35 5.38 13.84 -12.31
C ARG A 35 4.82 13.94 -10.90
N THR A 36 4.42 15.14 -10.48
CA THR A 36 3.89 15.35 -9.13
C THR A 36 2.58 14.58 -8.90
N ARG A 37 1.73 14.48 -9.93
CA ARG A 37 0.50 13.68 -9.84
C ARG A 37 0.78 12.20 -9.65
N GLU A 38 1.74 11.65 -10.40
CA GLU A 38 2.13 10.24 -10.28
C GLU A 38 2.71 9.95 -8.89
N LEU A 39 3.62 10.82 -8.40
CA LEU A 39 4.18 10.72 -7.04
C LEU A 39 3.11 10.76 -5.95
N LEU A 40 2.21 11.74 -6.02
CA LEU A 40 1.13 11.89 -5.04
C LEU A 40 0.14 10.73 -5.11
N GLY A 41 -0.15 10.23 -6.31
CA GLY A 41 -1.00 9.06 -6.51
C GLY A 41 -0.44 7.83 -5.82
N SER A 42 0.85 7.54 -6.04
CA SER A 42 1.54 6.42 -5.41
C SER A 42 1.64 6.58 -3.88
N GLN A 43 1.91 7.80 -3.38
CA GLN A 43 1.94 8.06 -1.94
C GLN A 43 0.58 7.88 -1.26
N ILE A 44 -0.50 8.33 -1.89
CA ILE A 44 -1.86 8.12 -1.39
C ILE A 44 -2.18 6.63 -1.37
N ALA A 45 -1.90 5.92 -2.46
CA ALA A 45 -2.14 4.48 -2.54
C ALA A 45 -1.39 3.73 -1.43
N ARG A 46 -0.10 4.04 -1.24
CA ARG A 46 0.74 3.48 -0.18
C ARG A 46 0.15 3.73 1.22
N TYR A 47 -0.22 4.98 1.51
CA TYR A 47 -0.76 5.35 2.82
C TYR A 47 -2.10 4.66 3.09
N THR A 48 -2.98 4.63 2.10
CA THR A 48 -4.29 3.97 2.20
C THR A 48 -4.12 2.47 2.43
N LEU A 49 -3.29 1.79 1.62
CA LEU A 49 -3.01 0.36 1.78
C LEU A 49 -2.41 0.04 3.15
N ALA A 50 -1.41 0.80 3.59
CA ALA A 50 -0.81 0.62 4.91
C ALA A 50 -1.81 0.81 6.05
N THR A 51 -2.71 1.79 5.93
CA THR A 51 -3.73 2.05 6.95
C THR A 51 -4.75 0.92 7.00
N LEU A 52 -5.25 0.47 5.84
CA LEU A 52 -6.19 -0.64 5.76
C LEU A 52 -5.58 -1.94 6.26
N PHE A 53 -4.33 -2.23 5.88
CA PHE A 53 -3.63 -3.42 6.34
C PHE A 53 -3.40 -3.40 7.85
N ARG A 54 -3.00 -2.26 8.43
CA ARG A 54 -2.85 -2.14 9.89
C ARG A 54 -4.18 -2.32 10.62
N ALA A 55 -5.28 -1.82 10.07
CA ALA A 55 -6.61 -2.06 10.64
C ALA A 55 -6.99 -3.54 10.56
N ALA A 56 -6.77 -4.17 9.41
CA ALA A 56 -6.98 -5.60 9.20
C ALA A 56 -6.16 -6.44 10.20
N ALA A 57 -4.89 -6.09 10.41
CA ALA A 57 -4.00 -6.81 11.32
C ALA A 57 -4.47 -6.76 12.79
N VAL A 58 -5.18 -5.71 13.20
CA VAL A 58 -5.78 -5.60 14.54
C VAL A 58 -7.02 -6.49 14.67
N GLU A 59 -7.73 -6.76 13.58
CA GLU A 59 -8.91 -7.61 13.56
C GLU A 59 -8.57 -9.11 13.52
N ILE A 60 -7.32 -9.46 13.21
CA ILE A 60 -6.84 -10.84 13.32
C ILE A 60 -6.82 -11.20 14.81
N THR A 61 -7.75 -12.05 15.21
CA THR A 61 -7.84 -12.59 16.57
C THR A 61 -7.30 -14.01 16.62
N SER A 62 -7.44 -14.66 17.77
CA SER A 62 -7.10 -16.06 17.94
C SER A 62 -8.26 -16.81 18.60
N GLU A 63 -8.57 -17.98 18.06
CA GLU A 63 -9.47 -18.97 18.64
C GLU A 63 -8.71 -20.30 18.68
N ASP A 64 -8.65 -20.94 19.85
CA ASP A 64 -7.91 -22.19 20.07
C ASP A 64 -6.43 -22.17 19.61
N ASP A 65 -5.74 -21.03 19.81
CA ASP A 65 -4.33 -20.80 19.41
C ASP A 65 -4.12 -20.75 17.87
N GLU A 66 -5.20 -20.70 17.09
CA GLU A 66 -5.17 -20.52 15.65
C GLU A 66 -5.61 -19.10 15.27
N PRO A 67 -4.98 -18.47 14.26
CA PRO A 67 -5.37 -17.14 13.82
C PRO A 67 -6.73 -17.16 13.10
N VAL A 68 -7.60 -16.24 13.48
CA VAL A 68 -8.89 -16.03 12.81
C VAL A 68 -8.76 -14.84 11.85
N PRO A 69 -9.11 -14.97 10.57
CA PRO A 69 -9.01 -13.88 9.60
C PRO A 69 -9.99 -12.74 9.91
N PRO A 70 -9.74 -11.51 9.38
CA PRO A 70 -10.67 -10.41 9.52
C PRO A 70 -12.07 -10.74 8.98
N SER A 71 -13.11 -10.25 9.64
CA SER A 71 -14.50 -10.43 9.23
C SER A 71 -14.87 -9.54 8.03
N ASP A 72 -14.28 -8.34 7.94
CA ASP A 72 -14.48 -7.44 6.81
C ASP A 72 -13.86 -8.02 5.52
N PRO A 73 -14.66 -8.21 4.43
CA PRO A 73 -14.14 -8.65 3.13
C PRO A 73 -13.03 -7.77 2.56
N LEU A 74 -13.08 -6.45 2.77
CA LEU A 74 -12.04 -5.53 2.28
C LEU A 74 -10.71 -5.79 2.99
N PHE A 75 -10.73 -6.07 4.30
CA PHE A 75 -9.53 -6.38 5.05
C PHE A 75 -8.92 -7.71 4.61
N ARG A 76 -9.74 -8.72 4.34
CA ARG A 76 -9.27 -9.99 3.76
C ARG A 76 -8.61 -9.79 2.40
N GLN A 77 -9.22 -9.01 1.51
CA GLN A 77 -8.63 -8.69 0.20
C GLN A 77 -7.28 -7.96 0.32
N VAL A 78 -7.16 -7.02 1.26
CA VAL A 78 -5.90 -6.30 1.51
C VAL A 78 -4.84 -7.26 2.06
N CYS A 79 -5.21 -8.16 2.97
CA CYS A 79 -4.29 -9.18 3.48
C CYS A 79 -3.83 -10.16 2.38
N GLU A 80 -4.75 -10.61 1.53
CA GLU A 80 -4.44 -11.47 0.38
C GLU A 80 -3.46 -10.77 -0.58
N ALA A 81 -3.77 -9.53 -0.99
CA ALA A 81 -2.90 -8.77 -1.88
C ALA A 81 -1.49 -8.57 -1.30
N VAL A 82 -1.38 -8.30 0.01
CA VAL A 82 -0.08 -8.16 0.68
C VAL A 82 0.66 -9.49 0.76
N ALA A 83 -0.02 -10.59 1.08
CA ALA A 83 0.59 -11.91 1.13
C ALA A 83 1.15 -12.33 -0.24
N ASP A 84 0.37 -12.11 -1.31
CA ASP A 84 0.76 -12.42 -2.70
C ASP A 84 1.98 -11.61 -3.17
N ALA A 85 2.18 -10.41 -2.61
CA ALA A 85 3.31 -9.54 -2.92
C ALA A 85 4.59 -9.90 -2.16
N ILE A 86 4.55 -10.82 -1.18
CA ILE A 86 5.73 -11.25 -0.40
C ILE A 86 6.33 -12.51 -1.07
N PRO A 87 7.57 -12.49 -1.61
CA PRO A 87 8.15 -13.56 -2.44
C PRO A 87 8.31 -14.96 -1.82
N HIS A 88 8.02 -15.12 -0.53
CA HIS A 88 8.22 -16.35 0.23
C HIS A 88 6.98 -16.81 0.99
N PHE A 89 5.86 -16.09 0.85
CA PHE A 89 4.60 -16.52 1.45
C PHE A 89 3.86 -17.41 0.46
N ALA A 90 3.37 -18.55 0.95
CA ALA A 90 2.62 -19.49 0.12
C ALA A 90 1.13 -19.13 0.04
N SER A 91 0.58 -18.50 1.09
CA SER A 91 -0.81 -18.09 1.17
C SER A 91 -1.02 -16.99 2.20
N VAL A 92 -2.21 -16.38 2.17
CA VAL A 92 -2.65 -15.44 3.20
C VAL A 92 -2.73 -16.08 4.60
N ASP A 93 -2.96 -17.39 4.70
CA ASP A 93 -2.97 -18.10 5.99
C ASP A 93 -1.59 -18.09 6.66
N GLU A 94 -0.51 -18.14 5.88
CA GLU A 94 0.84 -18.00 6.44
C GLU A 94 1.09 -16.58 6.96
N LEU A 95 0.55 -15.56 6.28
CA LEU A 95 0.58 -14.19 6.79
C LEU A 95 -0.14 -14.08 8.13
N TYR A 96 -1.36 -14.63 8.25
CA TYR A 96 -2.13 -14.60 9.49
C TYR A 96 -1.41 -15.33 10.62
N ARG A 97 -0.84 -16.51 10.35
CA ARG A 97 -0.06 -17.27 11.33
C ARG A 97 1.17 -16.52 11.80
N ARG A 98 1.93 -15.92 10.88
CA ARG A 98 3.13 -15.14 11.26
C ARG A 98 2.79 -13.88 12.04
N LEU A 99 1.69 -13.19 11.70
CA LEU A 99 1.21 -12.05 12.47
C LEU A 99 0.87 -12.49 13.90
N HIS A 100 0.11 -13.59 14.03
CA HIS A 100 -0.23 -14.20 15.31
C HIS A 100 1.01 -14.60 16.13
N ASP A 101 1.93 -15.37 15.55
CA ASP A 101 3.13 -15.88 16.21
C ASP A 101 4.13 -14.79 16.63
N SER A 102 4.06 -13.62 15.98
CA SER A 102 4.94 -12.48 16.25
C SER A 102 4.50 -11.65 17.46
N HIS A 103 3.29 -11.89 18.01
CA HIS A 103 2.81 -11.17 19.18
C HIS A 103 3.75 -11.37 20.38
N GLY A 104 4.24 -10.27 20.94
CA GLY A 104 5.19 -10.28 22.06
C GLY A 104 6.66 -10.51 21.68
N LYS A 105 6.95 -10.88 20.42
CA LYS A 105 8.32 -11.12 19.92
C LYS A 105 8.79 -9.95 19.05
N ARG A 106 9.37 -8.92 19.69
CA ARG A 106 9.71 -7.65 19.03
C ARG A 106 10.57 -7.79 17.76
N ALA A 107 11.56 -8.68 17.76
CA ALA A 107 12.47 -8.85 16.61
C ALA A 107 11.78 -9.52 15.41
N GLU A 108 11.06 -10.63 15.64
CA GLU A 108 10.29 -11.33 14.61
C GLU A 108 9.17 -10.45 14.05
N SER A 109 8.53 -9.66 14.92
CA SER A 109 7.53 -8.67 14.52
C SER A 109 8.13 -7.59 13.61
N ALA A 110 9.30 -7.04 13.94
CA ALA A 110 9.94 -6.01 13.12
C ALA A 110 10.35 -6.51 11.72
N ASP A 111 10.87 -7.74 11.63
CA ASP A 111 11.22 -8.36 10.35
C ASP A 111 9.98 -8.59 9.47
N LEU A 112 8.92 -9.16 10.05
CA LEU A 112 7.65 -9.36 9.36
C LEU A 112 7.06 -8.04 8.84
N TRP A 113 7.00 -7.00 9.69
CA TRP A 113 6.50 -5.69 9.30
C TRP A 113 7.34 -5.03 8.21
N THR A 114 8.64 -5.28 8.17
CA THR A 114 9.50 -4.79 7.07
C THR A 114 9.11 -5.42 5.74
N HIS A 115 8.87 -6.73 5.70
CA HIS A 115 8.42 -7.41 4.48
C HIS A 115 7.04 -6.93 4.03
N ILE A 116 6.12 -6.71 4.98
CA ILE A 116 4.80 -6.15 4.74
C ILE A 116 4.89 -4.73 4.16
N ASP A 117 5.71 -3.85 4.74
CA ASP A 117 5.89 -2.49 4.24
C ASP A 117 6.48 -2.47 2.81
N VAL A 118 7.43 -3.35 2.51
CA VAL A 118 7.98 -3.51 1.14
C VAL A 118 6.92 -4.01 0.16
N ALA A 119 6.09 -4.96 0.56
CA ALA A 119 4.97 -5.46 -0.25
C ALA A 119 3.94 -4.36 -0.53
N ILE A 120 3.61 -3.55 0.48
CA ILE A 120 2.74 -2.37 0.33
C ILE A 120 3.35 -1.35 -0.64
N ASP A 121 4.66 -1.10 -0.56
CA ASP A 121 5.35 -0.19 -1.49
C ASP A 121 5.28 -0.70 -2.94
N ALA A 122 5.42 -2.01 -3.14
CA ALA A 122 5.27 -2.64 -4.44
C ALA A 122 3.83 -2.54 -4.99
N LEU A 123 2.83 -2.84 -4.16
CA LEU A 123 1.40 -2.72 -4.52
C LEU A 123 0.99 -1.29 -4.83
N ALA A 124 1.60 -0.31 -4.17
CA ALA A 124 1.38 1.12 -4.40
C ALA A 124 2.21 1.69 -5.56
N ASP A 125 2.95 0.84 -6.30
CA ASP A 125 3.77 1.19 -7.45
C ASP A 125 4.86 2.26 -7.15
N VAL A 126 5.29 2.36 -5.89
CA VAL A 126 6.27 3.36 -5.42
C VAL A 126 7.60 3.24 -6.18
N PRO A 127 8.21 2.04 -6.31
CA PRO A 127 9.51 1.93 -6.96
C PRO A 127 9.48 2.33 -8.44
N ASN A 128 8.42 1.95 -9.17
CA ASN A 128 8.28 2.28 -10.58
C ASN A 128 7.99 3.78 -10.78
N THR A 129 7.15 4.36 -9.93
CA THR A 129 6.87 5.80 -9.95
C THR A 129 8.14 6.60 -9.72
N LEU A 130 8.96 6.21 -8.73
CA LEU A 130 10.25 6.85 -8.47
C LEU A 130 11.20 6.68 -9.67
N ALA A 131 11.35 5.46 -10.21
CA ALA A 131 12.23 5.20 -11.35
C ALA A 131 11.83 6.04 -12.58
N MET A 132 10.54 6.13 -12.89
CA MET A 132 10.02 6.94 -13.98
C MET A 132 10.34 8.43 -13.76
N VAL A 133 10.07 8.96 -12.57
CA VAL A 133 10.30 10.38 -12.27
C VAL A 133 11.79 10.72 -12.29
N THR A 134 12.66 9.86 -11.74
CA THR A 134 14.12 10.07 -11.77
C THR A 134 14.65 10.06 -13.19
N GLU A 135 14.19 9.15 -14.04
CA GLU A 135 14.61 9.08 -15.44
C GLU A 135 14.13 10.29 -16.25
N GLU A 136 12.93 10.79 -15.97
CA GLU A 136 12.43 12.02 -16.59
C GLU A 136 13.17 13.28 -16.15
N ILE A 137 13.66 13.33 -14.90
CA ILE A 137 14.54 14.42 -14.41
C ILE A 137 15.89 14.36 -15.12
N ARG A 138 16.45 13.16 -15.32
CA ARG A 138 17.75 12.98 -16.00
C ARG A 138 17.73 13.41 -17.48
N ARG A 139 16.56 13.35 -18.13
CA ARG A 139 16.38 13.64 -19.57
C ARG A 139 15.91 15.06 -19.87
N GLY A 140 15.47 15.82 -18.88
CA GLY A 140 15.02 17.21 -19.01
C GLY A 140 16.12 18.19 -18.65
#